data_AF-A0A0K0GCH5-F1
#
_entry.id   AF-A0A0K0GCH5-F1
#
_cell.length_a   1.000
_cell.length_b   1.000
_cell.length_c   1.000
_cell.angle_alpha   90.00
_cell.angle_beta   90.00
_cell.angle_gamma   90.00
#
_symmetry.space_group_name_H-M   'P 1'
#
loop_
_entity.id
_entity.type
_entity.pdbx_description
1 polymer ?
#
loop_
_entity_poly.entity_id
_entity_poly.type
_entity_poly.pdbx_seq_one_letter_code
_entity_poly.pdbx_strand_id
1 'polypeptide(L)'
;MLELLSVSKKNGVATVTIDNPPMNVLSQQVNKELDIVFKQLQEDNEIISIILTGAGDRAFMAGADIKEFPDRDVKKEDEIDIHAVLNGIESIPKPTIAMLNGFTLGGGLELALACDIRIAEDHAKIGLPEVNLGLLPGGGGTQRLPRIVGPSKAKEMMFTGDPLSAEEAYRLGIVNQVVSKGTGMEAAEKLAGKLASQSLQALSRIKHLVNVGSELPLEEGLQMEKQLFNDLFVTADAKEGVSAFIEKRKPVFTHK
;
A
#
# COMPACT_ATOMS: atom_id res chain seq x y z
N MET A 1 -18.03 11.58 10.00
CA MET A 1 -17.85 10.18 10.44
C MET A 1 -17.49 9.37 9.20
N LEU A 2 -16.70 8.30 9.33
CA LEU A 2 -16.42 7.41 8.21
C LEU A 2 -17.69 6.59 7.92
N GLU A 3 -18.04 6.45 6.64
CA GLU A 3 -19.23 5.73 6.19
C GLU A 3 -18.86 4.42 5.49
N LEU A 4 -17.78 4.43 4.70
CA LEU A 4 -17.36 3.31 3.87
C LEU A 4 -16.02 2.71 4.30
N LEU A 5 -15.33 3.32 5.27
CA LEU A 5 -14.11 2.79 5.86
C LEU A 5 -14.27 2.59 7.37
N SER A 6 -13.59 1.58 7.89
CA SER A 6 -13.39 1.40 9.32
C SER A 6 -11.90 1.24 9.64
N VAL A 7 -11.51 1.66 10.85
CA VAL A 7 -10.14 1.57 11.34
C VAL A 7 -10.15 0.88 12.69
N SER A 8 -9.45 -0.24 12.81
CA SER A 8 -9.16 -0.87 14.11
C SER A 8 -7.67 -0.73 14.43
N LYS A 9 -7.34 -0.55 15.71
CA LYS A 9 -5.96 -0.32 16.18
C LYS A 9 -5.64 -1.30 17.29
N LYS A 10 -4.51 -2.00 17.18
CA LYS A 10 -4.06 -2.97 18.18
C LYS A 10 -2.55 -3.16 18.09
N ASN A 11 -1.85 -3.07 19.23
CA ASN A 11 -0.42 -3.40 19.35
C ASN A 11 0.48 -2.73 18.29
N GLY A 12 0.29 -1.43 18.04
CA GLY A 12 1.06 -0.70 17.03
C GLY A 12 0.67 -0.95 15.58
N VAL A 13 -0.40 -1.71 15.33
CA VAL A 13 -0.93 -1.99 14.00
C VAL A 13 -2.29 -1.32 13.85
N ALA A 14 -2.46 -0.58 12.75
CA ALA A 14 -3.78 -0.13 12.29
C ALA A 14 -4.25 -1.01 11.14
N THR A 15 -5.50 -1.47 11.19
CA THR A 15 -6.15 -2.16 10.07
C THR A 15 -7.25 -1.27 9.53
N VAL A 16 -7.09 -0.83 8.29
CA VAL A 16 -8.05 -0.06 7.51
C VAL A 16 -8.82 -1.02 6.62
N THR A 17 -10.14 -1.05 6.80
CA THR A 17 -11.03 -1.91 6.02
C THR A 17 -11.96 -1.04 5.20
N ILE A 18 -11.95 -1.23 3.87
CA ILE A 18 -12.88 -0.62 2.92
C ILE A 18 -14.13 -1.49 2.84
N ASP A 19 -15.29 -0.96 3.19
CA ASP A 19 -16.58 -1.62 3.16
C ASP A 19 -17.55 -0.82 2.26
N ASN A 20 -17.36 -0.97 0.95
CA ASN A 20 -18.23 -0.37 -0.06
C ASN A 20 -18.90 -1.48 -0.90
N PRO A 21 -19.93 -2.15 -0.35
CA PRO A 21 -20.52 -3.32 -0.99
C PRO A 21 -21.15 -3.00 -2.36
N PRO A 22 -21.19 -3.95 -3.30
CA PRO A 22 -20.84 -5.37 -3.11
C PRO A 22 -19.38 -5.73 -3.43
N MET A 23 -18.60 -4.81 -4.01
CA MET A 23 -17.27 -5.11 -4.59
C MET A 23 -16.17 -4.13 -4.16
N ASN A 24 -16.42 -3.34 -3.11
CA ASN A 24 -15.49 -2.36 -2.56
C ASN A 24 -14.97 -1.36 -3.61
N VAL A 25 -15.84 -0.89 -4.51
CA VAL A 25 -15.44 -0.01 -5.62
C VAL A 25 -14.88 1.32 -5.11
N LEU A 26 -13.96 1.90 -5.86
CA LEU A 26 -13.35 3.19 -5.58
C LEU A 26 -14.29 4.32 -6.04
N SER A 27 -15.14 4.80 -5.12
CA SER A 27 -15.96 6.00 -5.31
C SER A 27 -15.25 7.25 -4.76
N GLN A 28 -15.77 8.43 -5.08
CA GLN A 28 -15.27 9.67 -4.50
C GLN A 28 -15.33 9.70 -2.97
N GLN A 29 -16.35 9.08 -2.36
CA GLN A 29 -16.44 8.97 -0.91
C GLN A 29 -15.33 8.08 -0.34
N VAL A 30 -15.03 6.94 -0.98
CA VAL A 30 -13.90 6.09 -0.56
C VAL A 30 -12.58 6.84 -0.67
N ASN A 31 -12.35 7.61 -1.75
CA ASN A 31 -11.16 8.45 -1.91
C ASN A 31 -11.02 9.47 -0.77
N LYS A 32 -12.11 10.13 -0.41
CA LYS A 32 -12.14 11.09 0.69
C LYS A 32 -11.80 10.46 2.03
N GLU A 33 -12.39 9.32 2.31
CA GLU A 33 -12.16 8.62 3.56
C GLU A 33 -10.75 8.04 3.65
N LEU A 34 -10.18 7.54 2.53
CA LEU A 34 -8.78 7.13 2.47
C LEU A 34 -7.84 8.29 2.79
N ASP A 35 -8.03 9.46 2.18
CA ASP A 35 -7.21 10.66 2.45
C ASP A 35 -7.27 11.05 3.94
N ILE A 36 -8.48 11.12 4.51
CA ILE A 36 -8.69 11.45 5.93
C ILE A 36 -8.02 10.43 6.84
N VAL A 37 -8.26 9.13 6.60
CA VAL A 37 -7.74 8.04 7.44
C VAL A 37 -6.21 8.01 7.41
N PHE A 38 -5.60 8.08 6.23
CA PHE A 38 -4.14 7.99 6.12
C PHE A 38 -3.44 9.22 6.69
N LYS A 39 -4.01 10.44 6.55
CA LYS A 39 -3.52 11.63 7.25
C LYS A 39 -3.59 11.49 8.77
N GLN A 40 -4.69 10.95 9.30
CA GLN A 40 -4.81 10.69 10.74
C GLN A 40 -3.81 9.62 11.22
N LEU A 41 -3.66 8.54 10.45
CA LEU A 41 -2.72 7.48 10.77
C LEU A 41 -1.27 7.95 10.66
N GLN A 42 -0.95 8.92 9.80
CA GLN A 42 0.39 9.52 9.74
C GLN A 42 0.78 10.16 11.07
N GLU A 43 -0.12 10.95 11.66
CA GLU A 43 0.11 11.70 12.91
C GLU A 43 0.00 10.85 14.19
N ASP A 44 -0.53 9.63 14.09
CA ASP A 44 -0.76 8.76 15.24
C ASP A 44 0.52 8.03 15.68
N ASN A 45 1.21 8.57 16.69
CA ASN A 45 2.47 8.00 17.19
C ASN A 45 2.33 6.59 17.81
N GLU A 46 1.13 6.10 18.09
CA GLU A 46 0.93 4.72 18.57
C GLU A 46 0.97 3.70 17.43
N ILE A 47 0.79 4.12 16.18
CA ILE A 47 0.73 3.23 15.02
C ILE A 47 2.07 3.20 14.30
N ILE A 48 2.58 1.98 14.07
CA ILE A 48 3.87 1.73 13.45
C ILE A 48 3.71 1.14 12.05
N SER A 49 2.73 0.26 11.84
CA SER A 49 2.44 -0.36 10.55
C SER A 49 0.94 -0.39 10.26
N ILE A 50 0.58 -0.39 8.98
CA ILE A 50 -0.81 -0.29 8.52
C ILE A 50 -1.14 -1.48 7.61
N ILE A 51 -2.27 -2.13 7.85
CA ILE A 51 -2.89 -3.09 6.94
C ILE A 51 -4.05 -2.39 6.25
N LEU A 52 -4.17 -2.56 4.93
CA LEU A 52 -5.31 -2.13 4.13
C LEU A 52 -5.96 -3.36 3.48
N THR A 53 -7.27 -3.50 3.63
CA THR A 53 -8.05 -4.61 3.04
C THR A 53 -9.45 -4.15 2.60
N GLY A 54 -10.11 -4.95 1.77
CA GLY A 54 -11.56 -4.85 1.56
C GLY A 54 -12.34 -5.70 2.58
N ALA A 55 -13.58 -5.32 2.87
CA ALA A 55 -14.52 -6.11 3.64
C ALA A 55 -15.03 -7.31 2.83
N GLY A 56 -15.43 -8.38 3.53
CA GLY A 56 -15.90 -9.63 2.91
C GLY A 56 -14.78 -10.49 2.34
N ASP A 57 -15.11 -11.37 1.40
CA ASP A 57 -14.18 -12.34 0.77
C ASP A 57 -14.22 -12.32 -0.77
N ARG A 58 -14.94 -11.35 -1.33
CA ARG A 58 -15.16 -11.23 -2.78
C ARG A 58 -14.16 -10.30 -3.44
N ALA A 59 -13.86 -9.16 -2.81
CA ALA A 59 -13.03 -8.13 -3.42
C ALA A 59 -12.21 -7.39 -2.37
N PHE A 60 -10.94 -7.19 -2.68
CA PHE A 60 -10.18 -6.10 -2.08
C PHE A 60 -10.78 -4.77 -2.56
N MET A 61 -10.86 -4.62 -3.88
CA MET A 61 -11.47 -3.49 -4.58
C MET A 61 -11.55 -3.81 -6.08
N ALA A 62 -12.75 -3.80 -6.66
CA ALA A 62 -12.96 -4.13 -8.06
C ALA A 62 -13.15 -2.88 -8.94
N GLY A 63 -12.13 -2.04 -8.99
CA GLY A 63 -12.10 -0.86 -9.87
C GLY A 63 -12.81 0.37 -9.31
N ALA A 64 -12.93 1.40 -10.15
CA ALA A 64 -13.65 2.63 -9.83
C ALA A 64 -15.16 2.48 -9.98
N ASP A 65 -15.92 3.34 -9.30
CA ASP A 65 -17.37 3.41 -9.54
C ASP A 65 -17.66 4.04 -10.91
N ILE A 66 -17.89 3.18 -11.91
CA ILE A 66 -18.15 3.59 -13.30
C ILE A 66 -19.40 4.49 -13.39
N LYS A 67 -20.33 4.41 -12.43
CA LYS A 67 -21.53 5.27 -12.42
C LYS A 67 -21.19 6.75 -12.24
N GLU A 68 -20.00 7.07 -11.72
CA GLU A 68 -19.53 8.44 -11.53
C GLU A 68 -18.87 9.04 -12.80
N PHE A 69 -18.63 8.24 -13.84
CA PHE A 69 -17.88 8.67 -15.04
C PHE A 69 -18.64 9.62 -15.98
N PRO A 70 -19.95 9.45 -16.25
CA PRO A 70 -20.69 10.36 -17.13
C PRO A 70 -20.71 11.82 -16.64
N ASP A 71 -20.51 12.05 -15.34
CA ASP A 71 -20.53 13.38 -14.73
C ASP A 71 -19.14 14.08 -14.70
N ARG A 72 -18.09 13.46 -15.28
CA ARG A 72 -16.70 13.95 -15.22
C ARG A 72 -16.32 15.01 -16.28
N ASP A 73 -17.19 15.32 -17.24
CA ASP A 73 -16.92 16.37 -18.25
C ASP A 73 -16.72 17.77 -17.64
N VAL A 74 -17.05 17.93 -16.35
CA VAL A 74 -16.79 19.15 -15.58
C VAL A 74 -16.00 18.74 -14.34
N LYS A 75 -14.72 19.14 -14.24
CA LYS A 75 -13.99 19.06 -12.97
C LYS A 75 -14.80 19.82 -11.92
N LYS A 76 -15.43 19.09 -11.01
CA LYS A 76 -16.15 19.69 -9.87
C LYS A 76 -15.10 20.16 -8.86
N GLU A 77 -15.30 21.33 -8.26
CA GLU A 77 -14.37 21.88 -7.25
C GLU A 77 -14.12 20.92 -6.07
N ASP A 78 -15.05 19.99 -5.82
CA ASP A 78 -14.98 19.00 -4.74
C ASP A 78 -14.38 17.64 -5.16
N GLU A 79 -13.88 17.48 -6.38
CA GLU A 79 -13.30 16.21 -6.83
C GLU A 79 -11.92 15.99 -6.19
N ILE A 80 -11.78 14.93 -5.39
CA ILE A 80 -10.50 14.56 -4.79
C ILE A 80 -9.60 13.98 -5.87
N ASP A 81 -8.39 14.52 -5.95
CA ASP A 81 -7.33 14.01 -6.81
C ASP A 81 -6.85 12.65 -6.30
N ILE A 82 -7.21 11.58 -7.02
CA ILE A 82 -6.78 10.22 -6.71
C ILE A 82 -5.25 10.09 -6.63
N HIS A 83 -4.50 10.83 -7.44
CA HIS A 83 -3.04 10.79 -7.38
C HIS A 83 -2.54 11.33 -6.04
N ALA A 84 -3.13 12.41 -5.53
CA ALA A 84 -2.77 12.95 -4.22
C ALA A 84 -3.01 11.94 -3.10
N VAL A 85 -4.14 11.21 -3.13
CA VAL A 85 -4.47 10.16 -2.15
C VAL A 85 -3.46 9.02 -2.21
N LEU A 86 -3.24 8.45 -3.40
CA LEU A 86 -2.35 7.31 -3.57
C LEU A 86 -0.88 7.67 -3.29
N ASN A 87 -0.44 8.86 -3.69
CA ASN A 87 0.91 9.36 -3.36
C ASN A 87 1.05 9.60 -1.84
N GLY A 88 -0.01 10.03 -1.15
CA GLY A 88 -0.03 10.15 0.31
C GLY A 88 0.15 8.79 1.01
N ILE A 89 -0.52 7.75 0.52
CA ILE A 89 -0.35 6.37 1.00
C ILE A 89 1.09 5.87 0.74
N GLU A 90 1.63 6.12 -0.46
CA GLU A 90 2.98 5.69 -0.84
C GLU A 90 4.07 6.43 -0.05
N SER A 91 3.83 7.68 0.36
CA SER A 91 4.81 8.51 1.07
C SER A 91 4.67 8.52 2.60
N ILE A 92 3.59 7.94 3.16
CA ILE A 92 3.41 7.86 4.61
C ILE A 92 4.65 7.19 5.26
N PRO A 93 5.19 7.73 6.38
CA PRO A 93 6.43 7.22 7.00
C PRO A 93 6.26 5.86 7.71
N LYS A 94 5.17 5.14 7.42
CA LYS A 94 4.76 3.88 8.06
C LYS A 94 4.69 2.79 6.99
N PRO A 95 5.18 1.57 7.26
CA PRO A 95 4.98 0.46 6.34
C PRO A 95 3.50 0.14 6.16
N THR A 96 3.11 -0.10 4.91
CA THR A 96 1.75 -0.42 4.50
C THR A 96 1.70 -1.81 3.85
N ILE A 97 0.71 -2.60 4.24
CA ILE A 97 0.45 -3.95 3.71
C ILE A 97 -0.94 -3.96 3.09
N ALA A 98 -1.05 -4.19 1.79
CA ALA A 98 -2.32 -4.49 1.14
C ALA A 98 -2.59 -6.01 1.26
N MET A 99 -3.68 -6.37 1.93
CA MET A 99 -4.18 -7.74 2.01
C MET A 99 -5.28 -7.93 0.95
N LEU A 100 -4.99 -8.70 -0.09
CA LEU A 100 -5.82 -8.87 -1.28
C LEU A 100 -6.70 -10.11 -1.12
N ASN A 101 -7.89 -9.92 -0.55
CA ASN A 101 -8.89 -10.96 -0.22
C ASN A 101 -9.82 -11.35 -1.39
N GLY A 102 -9.50 -10.99 -2.64
CA GLY A 102 -10.35 -11.30 -3.79
C GLY A 102 -10.02 -10.50 -5.05
N PHE A 103 -11.04 -10.02 -5.76
CA PHE A 103 -10.84 -9.13 -6.91
C PHE A 103 -10.07 -7.85 -6.51
N THR A 104 -8.99 -7.60 -7.24
CA THR A 104 -8.10 -6.44 -7.11
C THR A 104 -7.87 -5.89 -8.51
N LEU A 105 -8.83 -5.13 -9.01
CA LEU A 105 -8.88 -4.73 -10.43
C LEU A 105 -8.86 -3.21 -10.57
N GLY A 106 -8.25 -2.73 -11.65
CA GLY A 106 -8.19 -1.31 -12.01
C GLY A 106 -7.69 -0.44 -10.85
N GLY A 107 -8.47 0.56 -10.45
CA GLY A 107 -8.20 1.40 -9.27
C GLY A 107 -7.87 0.63 -7.98
N GLY A 108 -8.39 -0.60 -7.81
CA GLY A 108 -8.02 -1.47 -6.70
C GLY A 108 -6.59 -2.00 -6.77
N LEU A 109 -6.10 -2.34 -7.96
CA LEU A 109 -4.69 -2.66 -8.14
C LEU A 109 -3.82 -1.41 -8.02
N GLU A 110 -4.27 -0.26 -8.52
CA GLU A 110 -3.53 1.01 -8.36
C GLU A 110 -3.36 1.39 -6.87
N LEU A 111 -4.40 1.18 -6.06
CA LEU A 111 -4.34 1.33 -4.61
C LEU A 111 -3.37 0.33 -3.97
N ALA A 112 -3.44 -0.94 -4.34
CA ALA A 112 -2.53 -1.96 -3.83
C ALA A 112 -1.06 -1.70 -4.22
N LEU A 113 -0.82 -1.15 -5.41
CA LEU A 113 0.50 -0.77 -5.90
C LEU A 113 1.07 0.45 -5.16
N ALA A 114 0.24 1.30 -4.58
CA ALA A 114 0.67 2.41 -3.72
C ALA A 114 1.08 1.93 -2.31
N CYS A 115 0.71 0.72 -1.90
CA CYS A 115 1.20 0.11 -0.67
C CYS A 115 2.62 -0.48 -0.84
N ASP A 116 3.34 -0.64 0.26
CA ASP A 116 4.72 -1.14 0.26
C ASP A 116 4.78 -2.65 -0.01
N ILE A 117 3.87 -3.41 0.63
CA ILE A 117 3.83 -4.87 0.59
C ILE A 117 2.43 -5.34 0.19
N ARG A 118 2.34 -6.40 -0.61
CA ARG A 118 1.07 -7.05 -1.02
C ARG A 118 1.07 -8.52 -0.64
N ILE A 119 0.06 -8.94 0.11
CA ILE A 119 -0.24 -10.35 0.41
C ILE A 119 -1.55 -10.67 -0.29
N ALA A 120 -1.61 -11.76 -1.07
CA ALA A 120 -2.84 -12.15 -1.77
C ALA A 120 -3.35 -13.52 -1.31
N GLU A 121 -4.66 -13.66 -1.23
CA GLU A 121 -5.28 -14.98 -1.16
C GLU A 121 -5.23 -15.65 -2.55
N ASP A 122 -5.11 -16.99 -2.57
CA ASP A 122 -4.90 -17.79 -3.78
C ASP A 122 -6.00 -17.61 -4.85
N HIS A 123 -7.23 -17.30 -4.44
CA HIS A 123 -8.35 -17.03 -5.34
C HIS A 123 -8.38 -15.61 -5.89
N ALA A 124 -7.50 -14.70 -5.45
CA ALA A 124 -7.49 -13.32 -5.90
C ALA A 124 -7.25 -13.22 -7.42
N LYS A 125 -7.90 -12.21 -8.02
CA LYS A 125 -7.78 -11.86 -9.44
C LYS A 125 -7.28 -10.44 -9.58
N ILE A 126 -6.15 -10.28 -10.23
CA ILE A 126 -5.32 -9.06 -10.14
C ILE A 126 -5.03 -8.53 -11.54
N GLY A 127 -5.38 -7.27 -11.84
CA GLY A 127 -5.14 -6.71 -13.17
C GLY A 127 -5.63 -5.27 -13.37
N LEU A 128 -5.32 -4.71 -14.54
CA LEU A 128 -5.72 -3.36 -14.97
C LEU A 128 -6.59 -3.47 -16.25
N PRO A 129 -7.91 -3.74 -16.11
CA PRO A 129 -8.80 -4.04 -17.23
C PRO A 129 -9.44 -2.81 -17.89
N GLU A 130 -8.98 -1.58 -17.59
CA GLU A 130 -9.57 -0.32 -18.05
C GLU A 130 -9.71 -0.22 -19.59
N VAL A 131 -8.81 -0.88 -20.33
CA VAL A 131 -8.86 -0.92 -21.80
C VAL A 131 -10.16 -1.51 -22.34
N ASN A 132 -10.81 -2.41 -21.58
CA ASN A 132 -12.09 -3.02 -21.96
C ASN A 132 -13.25 -2.01 -21.94
N LEU A 133 -13.05 -0.85 -21.32
CA LEU A 133 -13.97 0.29 -21.32
C LEU A 133 -13.52 1.41 -22.26
N GLY A 134 -12.44 1.20 -23.04
CA GLY A 134 -11.82 2.25 -23.85
C GLY A 134 -11.03 3.27 -23.03
N LEU A 135 -10.65 2.91 -21.79
CA LEU A 135 -9.95 3.78 -20.85
C LEU A 135 -8.52 3.29 -20.59
N LEU A 136 -7.77 4.06 -19.80
CA LEU A 136 -6.46 3.68 -19.28
C LEU A 136 -6.45 3.73 -17.74
N PRO A 137 -5.50 3.03 -17.08
CA PRO A 137 -5.31 3.15 -15.63
C PRO A 137 -4.93 4.57 -15.23
N GLY A 138 -5.80 5.21 -14.45
CA GLY A 138 -5.76 6.64 -14.13
C GLY A 138 -5.26 6.99 -12.72
N GLY A 139 -5.16 6.02 -11.81
CA GLY A 139 -4.59 6.17 -10.46
C GLY A 139 -3.07 5.92 -10.39
N GLY A 140 -2.38 5.84 -11.53
CA GLY A 140 -0.93 5.64 -11.61
C GLY A 140 -0.50 4.20 -11.90
N GLY A 141 -1.41 3.31 -12.29
CA GLY A 141 -1.11 1.95 -12.73
C GLY A 141 -0.15 1.92 -13.92
N THR A 142 -0.27 2.88 -14.85
CA THR A 142 0.66 3.06 -15.98
C THR A 142 2.09 3.43 -15.54
N GLN A 143 2.30 3.85 -14.29
CA GLN A 143 3.59 4.27 -13.75
C GLN A 143 4.16 3.26 -12.77
N ARG A 144 3.35 2.75 -11.84
CA ARG A 144 3.78 1.82 -10.78
C ARG A 144 3.98 0.40 -11.30
N LEU A 145 3.07 -0.12 -12.13
CA LEU A 145 3.17 -1.49 -12.60
C LEU A 145 4.43 -1.75 -13.45
N PRO A 146 4.81 -0.89 -14.42
CA PRO A 146 6.05 -1.08 -15.19
C PRO A 146 7.33 -1.08 -14.36
N ARG A 147 7.35 -0.39 -13.21
CA ARG A 147 8.51 -0.39 -12.29
C ARG A 147 8.69 -1.74 -11.58
N ILE A 148 7.63 -2.54 -11.49
CA ILE A 148 7.67 -3.88 -10.89
C ILE A 148 7.95 -4.95 -11.95
N VAL A 149 7.13 -5.00 -13.02
CA VAL A 149 7.16 -6.12 -13.98
C VAL A 149 7.91 -5.81 -15.27
N GLY A 150 8.46 -4.60 -15.39
CA GLY A 150 9.02 -4.07 -16.62
C GLY A 150 7.97 -3.58 -17.61
N PRO A 151 8.35 -2.70 -18.55
CA PRO A 151 7.41 -2.04 -19.47
C PRO A 151 6.72 -3.00 -20.44
N SER A 152 7.39 -4.08 -20.87
CA SER A 152 6.80 -5.04 -21.82
C SER A 152 5.65 -5.81 -21.19
N LYS A 153 5.86 -6.38 -19.99
CA LYS A 153 4.82 -7.16 -19.33
C LYS A 153 3.68 -6.28 -18.85
N ALA A 154 3.98 -5.07 -18.37
CA ALA A 154 2.95 -4.11 -17.97
C ALA A 154 2.03 -3.73 -19.15
N LYS A 155 2.61 -3.50 -20.34
CA LYS A 155 1.82 -3.26 -21.58
C LYS A 155 0.96 -4.46 -21.95
N GLU A 156 1.50 -5.68 -21.90
CA GLU A 156 0.72 -6.89 -22.17
C GLU A 156 -0.52 -6.98 -21.26
N MET A 157 -0.33 -6.77 -19.95
CA MET A 157 -1.43 -6.77 -18.98
C MET A 157 -2.46 -5.67 -19.25
N MET A 158 -2.02 -4.44 -19.54
CA MET A 158 -2.91 -3.30 -19.79
C MET A 158 -3.58 -3.34 -21.17
N PHE A 159 -2.94 -3.91 -22.19
CA PHE A 159 -3.49 -4.01 -23.54
C PHE A 159 -4.53 -5.12 -23.67
N THR A 160 -4.33 -6.23 -22.96
CA THR A 160 -5.29 -7.34 -22.91
C THR A 160 -6.41 -7.05 -21.92
N GLY A 161 -6.10 -6.38 -20.82
CA GLY A 161 -7.02 -6.20 -19.70
C GLY A 161 -7.32 -7.51 -18.95
N ASP A 162 -6.56 -8.57 -19.21
CA ASP A 162 -6.80 -9.89 -18.62
C ASP A 162 -6.28 -9.94 -17.17
N PRO A 163 -7.09 -10.41 -16.21
CA PRO A 163 -6.65 -10.55 -14.83
C PRO A 163 -5.75 -11.77 -14.65
N LEU A 164 -4.69 -11.60 -13.87
CA LEU A 164 -3.81 -12.65 -13.42
C LEU A 164 -4.38 -13.40 -12.22
N SER A 165 -3.96 -14.65 -12.05
CA SER A 165 -4.04 -15.34 -10.76
C SER A 165 -3.06 -14.76 -9.73
N ALA A 166 -3.32 -14.98 -8.45
CA ALA A 166 -2.40 -14.61 -7.36
C ALA A 166 -0.99 -15.20 -7.55
N GLU A 167 -0.90 -16.45 -8.02
CA GLU A 167 0.36 -17.15 -8.30
C GLU A 167 1.16 -16.52 -9.44
N GLU A 168 0.49 -16.10 -10.53
CA GLU A 168 1.14 -15.37 -11.61
C GLU A 168 1.62 -14.00 -11.14
N ALA A 169 0.80 -13.29 -10.37
CA ALA A 169 1.16 -12.01 -9.77
C ALA A 169 2.38 -12.13 -8.84
N TYR A 170 2.48 -13.22 -8.07
CA TYR A 170 3.65 -13.54 -7.25
C TYR A 170 4.90 -13.79 -8.09
N ARG A 171 4.81 -14.61 -9.14
CA ARG A 171 5.94 -14.88 -10.06
C ARG A 171 6.46 -13.62 -10.75
N LEU A 172 5.59 -12.64 -10.99
CA LEU A 172 5.94 -11.35 -11.58
C LEU A 172 6.44 -10.32 -10.55
N GLY A 173 6.39 -10.62 -9.26
CA GLY A 173 6.78 -9.67 -8.19
C GLY A 173 5.72 -8.62 -7.85
N ILE A 174 4.52 -8.70 -8.44
CA ILE A 174 3.38 -7.85 -8.07
C ILE A 174 2.92 -8.17 -6.65
N VAL A 175 2.93 -9.44 -6.26
CA VAL A 175 2.55 -9.89 -4.92
C VAL A 175 3.78 -10.43 -4.19
N ASN A 176 3.93 -10.11 -2.90
CA ASN A 176 5.06 -10.57 -2.08
C ASN A 176 4.82 -11.94 -1.45
N GLN A 177 3.57 -12.33 -1.22
CA GLN A 177 3.20 -13.62 -0.64
C GLN A 177 1.79 -14.04 -1.10
N VAL A 178 1.63 -15.31 -1.46
CA VAL A 178 0.31 -15.94 -1.67
C VAL A 178 -0.01 -16.84 -0.48
N VAL A 179 -1.25 -16.81 -0.02
CA VAL A 179 -1.76 -17.66 1.06
C VAL A 179 -3.12 -18.26 0.68
N SER A 180 -3.55 -19.30 1.40
CA SER A 180 -4.86 -19.91 1.15
C SER A 180 -6.00 -18.94 1.46
N LYS A 181 -7.10 -19.02 0.70
CA LYS A 181 -8.34 -18.28 1.00
C LYS A 181 -8.74 -18.38 2.47
N GLY A 182 -9.08 -17.24 3.08
CA GLY A 182 -9.48 -17.12 4.49
C GLY A 182 -8.31 -17.02 5.47
N THR A 183 -7.06 -17.06 5.02
CA THR A 183 -5.86 -16.93 5.87
C THR A 183 -5.09 -15.63 5.64
N GLY A 184 -5.56 -14.77 4.74
CA GLY A 184 -4.94 -13.50 4.36
C GLY A 184 -4.73 -12.56 5.55
N MET A 185 -5.74 -12.40 6.40
CA MET A 185 -5.66 -11.50 7.55
C MET A 185 -4.64 -11.98 8.59
N GLU A 186 -4.61 -13.28 8.89
CA GLU A 186 -3.62 -13.85 9.83
C GLU A 186 -2.18 -13.60 9.34
N ALA A 187 -1.94 -13.80 8.04
CA ALA A 187 -0.64 -13.53 7.44
C ALA A 187 -0.26 -12.04 7.49
N ALA A 188 -1.22 -11.15 7.19
CA ALA A 188 -1.03 -9.70 7.24
C ALA A 188 -0.76 -9.21 8.67
N GLU A 189 -1.55 -9.65 9.66
CA GLU A 189 -1.35 -9.31 11.08
C GLU A 189 -0.01 -9.80 11.60
N LYS A 190 0.43 -11.01 11.23
CA LYS A 190 1.74 -11.54 11.60
C LYS A 190 2.87 -10.69 11.05
N LEU A 191 2.78 -10.29 9.77
CA LEU A 191 3.79 -9.44 9.15
C LEU A 191 3.77 -8.03 9.75
N ALA A 192 2.59 -7.43 9.91
CA ALA A 192 2.41 -6.13 10.53
C ALA A 192 2.96 -6.11 11.96
N GLY A 193 2.67 -7.12 12.78
CA GLY A 193 3.20 -7.23 14.13
C GLY A 193 4.72 -7.32 14.18
N LYS A 194 5.36 -7.99 13.19
CA LYS A 194 6.82 -8.00 13.05
C LYS A 194 7.38 -6.63 12.68
N LEU A 195 6.69 -5.88 11.83
CA LEU A 195 7.08 -4.51 11.46
C LEU A 195 6.88 -3.55 12.64
N ALA A 196 5.76 -3.68 13.35
CA ALA A 196 5.46 -2.89 14.55
C ALA A 196 6.47 -3.11 15.69
N SER A 197 7.17 -4.26 15.70
CA SER A 197 8.24 -4.51 16.65
C SER A 197 9.61 -3.93 16.23
N GLN A 198 9.71 -3.25 15.08
CA GLN A 198 10.94 -2.56 14.65
C GLN A 198 10.88 -1.07 14.98
N SER A 199 12.03 -0.39 14.88
CA SER A 199 12.08 1.07 15.01
C SER A 199 11.38 1.74 13.83
N LEU A 200 10.37 2.57 14.09
CA LEU A 200 9.72 3.41 13.09
C LEU A 200 10.70 4.42 12.46
N GLN A 201 11.70 4.87 13.22
CA GLN A 201 12.76 5.75 12.71
C GLN A 201 13.58 5.05 11.61
N ALA A 202 13.87 3.75 11.79
CA ALA A 202 14.55 2.96 10.77
C ALA A 202 13.62 2.64 9.59
N LEU A 203 12.40 2.16 9.85
CA LEU A 203 11.43 1.79 8.83
C LEU A 203 11.08 2.97 7.89
N SER A 204 10.82 4.14 8.44
CA SER A 204 10.47 5.34 7.67
C SER A 204 11.61 5.79 6.75
N ARG A 205 12.86 5.75 7.25
CA ARG A 205 14.06 6.08 6.44
C ARG A 205 14.33 5.04 5.36
N ILE A 206 14.19 3.75 5.67
CA ILE A 206 14.31 2.68 4.67
C ILE A 206 13.31 2.89 3.55
N LYS A 207 12.03 3.11 3.89
CA LYS A 207 10.98 3.40 2.91
C LYS A 207 11.32 4.63 2.07
N HIS A 208 11.76 5.72 2.71
CA HIS A 208 12.11 6.95 1.99
C HIS A 208 13.29 6.76 1.02
N LEU A 209 14.35 6.06 1.45
CA LEU A 209 15.51 5.76 0.61
C LEU A 209 15.16 4.88 -0.58
N VAL A 210 14.30 3.88 -0.37
CA VAL A 210 13.84 3.01 -1.46
C VAL A 210 12.96 3.80 -2.43
N ASN A 211 11.98 4.55 -1.94
CA ASN A 211 10.99 5.21 -2.81
C ASN A 211 11.57 6.43 -3.55
N VAL A 212 12.39 7.24 -2.87
CA VAL A 212 12.96 8.46 -3.45
C VAL A 212 14.35 8.21 -4.01
N GLY A 213 15.21 7.50 -3.27
CA GLY A 213 16.59 7.26 -3.67
C GLY A 213 16.72 6.40 -4.94
N SER A 214 15.77 5.51 -5.22
CA SER A 214 15.78 4.68 -6.44
C SER A 214 15.44 5.46 -7.72
N GLU A 215 14.84 6.65 -7.61
CA GLU A 215 14.54 7.52 -8.76
C GLU A 215 15.66 8.54 -9.01
N LEU A 216 16.74 8.54 -8.21
CA LEU A 216 17.92 9.39 -8.36
C LEU A 216 19.06 8.68 -9.09
N PRO A 217 20.04 9.42 -9.66
CA PRO A 217 21.33 8.85 -10.00
C PRO A 217 21.95 8.15 -8.78
N LEU A 218 22.58 6.99 -9.01
CA LEU A 218 23.10 6.13 -7.92
C LEU A 218 23.94 6.91 -6.90
N GLU A 219 24.82 7.80 -7.36
CA GLU A 219 25.66 8.60 -6.46
C GLU A 219 24.83 9.51 -5.53
N GLU A 220 23.80 10.16 -6.06
CA GLU A 220 22.91 11.02 -5.26
C GLU A 220 22.10 10.20 -4.24
N GLY A 221 21.62 9.03 -4.66
CA GLY A 221 20.96 8.07 -3.76
C GLY A 221 21.88 7.60 -2.62
N LEU A 222 23.16 7.33 -2.91
CA LEU A 222 24.14 6.94 -1.89
C LEU A 222 24.49 8.09 -0.94
N GLN A 223 24.54 9.33 -1.41
CA GLN A 223 24.72 10.49 -0.52
C GLN A 223 23.51 10.69 0.40
N MET A 224 22.30 10.51 -0.13
CA MET A 224 21.06 10.54 0.66
C MET A 224 21.05 9.44 1.73
N GLU A 225 21.44 8.21 1.37
CA GLU A 225 21.57 7.08 2.30
C GLU A 225 22.55 7.41 3.43
N LYS A 226 23.74 7.89 3.08
CA LYS A 226 24.77 8.26 4.06
C LYS A 226 24.26 9.31 5.05
N GLN A 227 23.54 10.33 4.57
CA GLN A 227 22.97 11.36 5.44
C GLN A 227 21.93 10.77 6.40
N LEU A 228 20.93 10.07 5.87
CA LEU A 228 19.87 9.50 6.70
C LEU A 228 20.38 8.44 7.67
N PHE A 229 21.41 7.68 7.29
CA PHE A 229 22.06 6.71 8.17
C PHE A 229 22.75 7.40 9.36
N ASN A 230 23.48 8.49 9.11
CA ASN A 230 24.13 9.26 10.18
C ASN A 230 23.09 9.87 11.14
N ASP A 231 22.00 10.41 10.60
CA ASP A 231 20.90 10.97 11.39
C ASP A 231 20.17 9.88 12.20
N LEU A 232 20.01 8.67 11.64
CA LEU A 232 19.43 7.53 12.34
C LEU A 232 20.33 7.07 13.49
N PHE A 233 21.66 7.05 13.28
CA PHE A 233 22.61 6.47 14.22
C PHE A 233 22.61 7.16 15.60
N VAL A 234 22.19 8.42 15.68
CA VAL A 234 22.13 9.19 16.92
C VAL A 234 20.81 9.07 17.69
N THR A 235 19.79 8.45 17.08
CA THR A 235 18.45 8.24 17.66
C THR A 235 18.47 7.32 18.90
N ALA A 236 17.41 7.38 19.70
CA ALA A 236 17.28 6.54 20.89
C ALA A 236 17.13 5.07 20.49
N ASP A 237 16.31 4.81 19.47
CA ASP A 237 16.07 3.46 18.96
C ASP A 237 17.34 2.81 18.39
N ALA A 238 18.20 3.55 17.68
CA ALA A 238 19.45 2.99 17.17
C ALA A 238 20.38 2.54 18.32
N LYS A 239 20.53 3.37 19.35
CA LYS A 239 21.34 3.05 20.55
C LYS A 239 20.79 1.84 21.28
N GLU A 240 19.47 1.79 21.48
CA GLU A 240 18.77 0.68 22.10
C GLU A 240 18.92 -0.62 21.30
N GLY A 241 18.75 -0.55 19.97
CA GLY A 241 18.91 -1.72 19.09
C GLY A 241 20.31 -2.32 19.17
N VAL A 242 21.34 -1.47 19.16
CA VAL A 242 22.75 -1.90 19.27
C VAL A 242 23.02 -2.48 20.67
N SER A 243 22.60 -1.81 21.75
CA SER A 243 22.76 -2.31 23.13
C SER A 243 22.05 -3.65 23.32
N ALA A 244 20.78 -3.77 22.91
CA ALA A 244 20.00 -4.99 23.04
C ALA A 244 20.64 -6.17 22.30
N PHE A 245 21.20 -5.93 21.11
CA PHE A 245 21.92 -6.95 20.35
C PHE A 245 23.18 -7.44 21.09
N ILE A 246 24.00 -6.51 21.61
CA ILE A 246 25.22 -6.84 22.38
C ILE A 246 24.85 -7.63 23.65
N GLU A 247 23.77 -7.23 24.33
CA GLU A 247 23.27 -7.83 25.57
C GLU A 247 22.42 -9.10 25.35
N LYS A 248 22.19 -9.50 24.09
CA LYS A 248 21.36 -10.65 23.70
C LYS A 248 19.93 -10.62 24.28
N ARG A 249 19.33 -9.43 24.33
CA ARG A 249 17.93 -9.21 24.73
C ARG A 249 17.10 -8.68 23.57
N LYS A 250 15.78 -8.70 23.71
CA LYS A 250 14.89 -8.04 22.75
C LYS A 250 14.98 -6.51 22.95
N PRO A 251 15.08 -5.72 21.87
CA PRO A 251 15.05 -4.27 21.98
C PRO A 251 13.65 -3.77 22.35
N VAL A 252 13.60 -2.64 23.06
CA VAL A 252 12.38 -1.91 23.40
C VAL A 252 12.44 -0.55 22.72
N PHE A 253 11.94 -0.49 21.48
CA PHE A 253 11.92 0.75 20.71
C PHE A 253 10.87 1.73 21.25
N THR A 254 11.25 3.00 21.28
CA THR A 254 10.38 4.13 21.66
C THR A 254 9.87 4.89 20.44
N HIS A 255 10.32 4.50 19.24
CA HIS A 255 9.96 5.10 17.95
C HIS A 255 10.42 6.56 17.82
N LYS A 256 11.47 6.92 18.57
CA LYS A 256 12.06 8.27 18.69
C LYS A 256 13.55 8.26 18.36
#